data_AF-A0A383R9J9-F1
#
_entry.id   AF-A0A383R9J9-F1
#
_cell.length_a   1.000
_cell.length_b   1.000
_cell.length_c   1.000
_cell.angle_alpha   90.00
_cell.angle_beta   90.00
_cell.angle_gamma   90.00
#
_symmetry.space_group_name_H-M   'P 1'
#
loop_
_entity.id
_entity.type
_entity.pdbx_description
1 polymer ?
#
loop_
_entity_poly.entity_id
_entity_poly.type
_entity_poly.pdbx_seq_one_letter_code
_entity_poly.pdbx_strand_id
1 'polypeptide(L)'
;METNEYWGHHEGFADLIAIVASLHIDMMVDRLLAHTKGNLFSINELSRVGELSQTREIRKAFNDKKMSDVNNEPHDLSEPFVGGAFDVLVEVFQNNLIQRSLISKELGQRAYQAHFHEVQDIQREFEQKYRGKEVEFKAALLDSRDYFGNLMAKAWSKTSSNNLYYWKIVTHMIDADVELSQGMYGQTIRDCFEWRKINTLAVDPRLQRAHIVDEMHHTQDIPSEI
;
A
#
# COMPACT_ATOMS: atom_id res chain seq x y z
N MET A 1 -14.34 -7.86 19.91
CA MET A 1 -13.30 -8.85 20.20
C MET A 1 -12.17 -8.65 19.20
N GLU A 2 -10.93 -9.02 19.56
CA GLU A 2 -9.77 -8.89 18.66
C GLU A 2 -9.78 -10.01 17.62
N THR A 3 -9.56 -9.68 16.35
CA THR A 3 -9.52 -10.62 15.22
C THR A 3 -8.07 -11.00 14.89
N ASN A 4 -7.83 -12.02 14.06
CA ASN A 4 -6.45 -12.28 13.59
C ASN A 4 -5.88 -11.11 12.77
N GLU A 5 -6.74 -10.41 12.02
CA GLU A 5 -6.38 -9.21 11.26
C GLU A 5 -6.04 -8.02 12.17
N TYR A 6 -6.52 -7.98 13.41
CA TYR A 6 -6.09 -6.98 14.39
C TYR A 6 -4.60 -7.13 14.73
N TRP A 7 -4.14 -8.36 14.98
CA TRP A 7 -2.72 -8.62 15.24
C TRP A 7 -1.85 -8.40 14.01
N GLY A 8 -2.31 -8.83 12.83
CA GLY A 8 -1.63 -8.55 11.56
C GLY A 8 -1.58 -7.05 11.23
N HIS A 9 -2.61 -6.30 11.61
CA HIS A 9 -2.64 -4.84 11.48
C HIS A 9 -1.58 -4.17 12.35
N HIS A 10 -1.36 -4.60 13.59
CA HIS A 10 -0.32 -4.04 14.46
C HIS A 10 1.09 -4.23 13.88
N GLU A 11 1.39 -5.41 13.37
CA GLU A 11 2.67 -5.69 12.69
C GLU A 11 2.81 -4.84 11.42
N GLY A 12 1.78 -4.84 10.56
CA GLY A 12 1.81 -4.08 9.32
C GLY A 12 1.84 -2.56 9.52
N PHE A 13 1.25 -2.06 10.61
CA PHE A 13 1.29 -0.66 10.98
C PHE A 13 2.72 -0.20 11.24
N ALA A 14 3.49 -0.97 12.01
CA ALA A 14 4.89 -0.64 12.30
C ALA A 14 5.72 -0.59 11.00
N ASP A 15 5.51 -1.56 10.10
CA ASP A 15 6.19 -1.59 8.80
C ASP A 15 5.83 -0.35 7.95
N LEU A 16 4.55 0.07 7.90
CA LEU A 16 4.11 1.24 7.13
C LEU A 16 4.62 2.57 7.71
N ILE A 17 4.65 2.71 9.04
CA ILE A 17 5.25 3.88 9.70
C ILE A 17 6.75 3.95 9.40
N ALA A 18 7.45 2.82 9.41
CA ALA A 18 8.87 2.76 9.06
C ALA A 18 9.12 3.24 7.62
N ILE A 19 8.27 2.88 6.66
CA ILE A 19 8.35 3.38 5.28
C ILE A 19 8.17 4.90 5.23
N VAL A 20 7.11 5.42 5.83
CA VAL A 20 6.85 6.88 5.85
C VAL A 20 7.98 7.64 6.53
N ALA A 21 8.48 7.14 7.65
CA ALA A 21 9.60 7.73 8.38
C ALA A 21 10.90 7.70 7.56
N SER A 22 11.18 6.60 6.85
CA SER A 22 12.36 6.48 5.97
C SER A 22 12.34 7.51 4.85
N LEU A 23 11.16 7.82 4.30
CA LEU A 23 10.99 8.85 3.28
C LEU A 23 11.10 10.29 3.82
N HIS A 24 11.27 10.50 5.13
CA HIS A 24 11.68 11.79 5.69
C HIS A 24 13.21 11.97 5.68
N ILE A 25 13.97 10.89 5.47
CA ILE A 25 15.42 10.94 5.44
C ILE A 25 15.86 11.28 4.01
N ASP A 26 16.33 12.50 3.82
CA ASP A 26 16.65 13.07 2.50
C ASP A 26 17.64 12.19 1.71
N MET A 27 18.67 11.67 2.39
CA MET A 27 19.64 10.74 1.81
C MET A 27 19.00 9.43 1.31
N MET A 28 17.99 8.91 2.01
CA MET A 28 17.30 7.68 1.57
C MET A 28 16.45 7.94 0.32
N VAL A 29 15.76 9.08 0.28
CA VAL A 29 14.97 9.52 -0.88
C VAL A 29 15.87 9.71 -2.09
N ASP A 30 16.98 10.43 -1.95
CA ASP A 30 17.94 10.67 -3.02
C ASP A 30 18.54 9.36 -3.53
N ARG A 31 18.90 8.44 -2.63
CA ARG A 31 19.42 7.12 -3.01
C ARG A 31 18.37 6.30 -3.75
N LEU A 32 17.14 6.25 -3.25
CA LEU A 32 16.03 5.54 -3.90
C LEU A 32 15.81 6.04 -5.33
N LEU A 33 15.71 7.36 -5.52
CA LEU A 33 15.53 7.96 -6.84
C LEU A 33 16.76 7.83 -7.73
N ALA A 34 17.96 7.91 -7.18
CA ALA A 34 19.18 7.68 -7.94
C ALA A 34 19.28 6.25 -8.48
N HIS A 35 18.73 5.25 -7.79
CA HIS A 35 18.74 3.86 -8.26
C HIS A 35 17.56 3.53 -9.17
N THR A 36 16.35 4.00 -8.84
CA THR A 36 15.11 3.64 -9.55
C THR A 36 14.79 4.59 -10.70
N LYS A 37 15.31 5.83 -10.66
CA LYS A 37 15.00 6.91 -11.60
C LYS A 37 13.50 7.23 -11.65
N GLY A 38 12.80 6.97 -10.54
CA GLY A 38 11.36 7.13 -10.41
C GLY A 38 10.51 5.94 -10.87
N ASN A 39 11.12 4.88 -11.40
CA ASN A 39 10.39 3.65 -11.74
C ASN A 39 10.33 2.71 -10.52
N LEU A 40 9.26 2.83 -9.73
CA LEU A 40 9.07 2.02 -8.51
C LEU A 40 8.28 0.72 -8.73
N PHE A 41 7.68 0.51 -9.92
CA PHE A 41 6.85 -0.66 -10.24
C PHE A 41 7.61 -1.86 -10.81
N SER A 42 8.84 -1.69 -11.29
CA SER A 42 9.45 -2.75 -12.07
C SER A 42 9.80 -3.99 -11.22
N ILE A 43 9.34 -5.15 -11.70
CA ILE A 43 9.49 -6.48 -11.08
C ILE A 43 10.96 -6.85 -10.79
N ASN A 44 11.92 -6.28 -11.53
CA ASN A 44 13.35 -6.47 -11.27
C ASN A 44 13.90 -5.58 -10.15
N GLU A 45 13.20 -4.50 -9.79
CA GLU A 45 13.55 -3.62 -8.67
C GLU A 45 12.82 -3.96 -7.37
N LEU A 46 11.82 -4.85 -7.37
CA LEU A 46 11.27 -5.46 -6.14
C LEU A 46 12.38 -6.16 -5.33
N SER A 47 13.28 -6.85 -6.02
CA SER A 47 14.50 -7.44 -5.43
C SER A 47 15.57 -6.39 -5.13
N ARG A 48 15.80 -5.38 -5.99
CA ARG A 48 16.88 -4.38 -5.79
C ARG A 48 16.54 -3.29 -4.78
N VAL A 49 15.29 -2.80 -4.69
CA VAL A 49 14.83 -1.93 -3.61
C VAL A 49 14.87 -2.69 -2.31
N GLY A 50 14.50 -3.98 -2.29
CA GLY A 50 14.70 -4.88 -1.16
C GLY A 50 16.17 -5.10 -0.77
N GLU A 51 17.09 -5.17 -1.73
CA GLU A 51 18.55 -5.25 -1.51
C GLU A 51 19.18 -3.92 -1.08
N LEU A 52 18.64 -2.78 -1.54
CA LEU A 52 19.09 -1.43 -1.17
C LEU A 52 18.48 -0.95 0.16
N SER A 53 17.33 -1.51 0.51
CA SER A 53 16.69 -1.36 1.80
C SER A 53 17.56 -2.06 2.85
N GLN A 54 18.18 -1.27 3.73
CA GLN A 54 18.83 -1.82 4.92
C GLN A 54 17.84 -2.31 5.99
N THR A 55 16.54 -2.23 5.70
CA THR A 55 15.44 -2.35 6.67
C THR A 55 14.51 -3.48 6.24
N ARG A 56 14.29 -4.48 7.10
CA ARG A 56 13.43 -5.64 6.84
C ARG A 56 12.02 -5.25 6.35
N GLU A 57 11.55 -4.09 6.74
CA GLU A 57 10.22 -3.52 6.58
C GLU A 57 9.92 -3.18 5.11
N ILE A 58 10.87 -2.58 4.40
CA ILE A 58 10.74 -2.31 2.96
C ILE A 58 10.69 -3.64 2.19
N ARG A 59 11.55 -4.61 2.53
CA ARG A 59 11.49 -5.95 1.91
C ARG A 59 10.15 -6.65 2.11
N LYS A 60 9.54 -6.51 3.30
CA LYS A 60 8.20 -7.04 3.55
C LYS A 60 7.13 -6.34 2.73
N ALA A 61 7.18 -5.02 2.58
CA ALA A 61 6.20 -4.27 1.80
C ALA A 61 6.28 -4.58 0.30
N PHE A 62 7.50 -4.85 -0.19
CA PHE A 62 7.79 -5.26 -1.56
C PHE A 62 7.56 -6.78 -1.74
N ASN A 63 6.32 -7.22 -1.61
CA ASN A 63 5.89 -8.61 -1.82
C ASN A 63 4.76 -8.70 -2.86
N ASP A 64 4.50 -9.89 -3.39
CA ASP A 64 3.40 -10.20 -4.31
C ASP A 64 2.27 -11.03 -3.67
N LYS A 65 2.27 -11.16 -2.33
CA LYS A 65 1.33 -11.96 -1.56
C LYS A 65 -0.08 -11.39 -1.63
N LYS A 66 -1.04 -12.30 -1.69
CA LYS A 66 -2.48 -12.06 -1.56
C LYS A 66 -3.00 -12.75 -0.31
N MET A 67 -4.19 -12.38 0.14
CA MET A 67 -4.85 -13.05 1.28
C MET A 67 -5.03 -14.57 1.08
N SER A 68 -5.01 -15.07 -0.17
CA SER A 68 -5.04 -16.51 -0.46
C SER A 68 -3.72 -17.24 -0.22
N ASP A 69 -2.62 -16.53 -0.06
CA ASP A 69 -1.27 -17.07 -0.08
C ASP A 69 -0.65 -17.11 1.33
N VAL A 70 -1.41 -16.67 2.34
CA VAL A 70 -1.00 -16.49 3.72
C VAL A 70 -1.92 -17.27 4.65
N ASN A 71 -1.41 -17.64 5.84
CA ASN A 71 -2.18 -18.30 6.88
C ASN A 71 -2.67 -17.27 7.91
N ASN A 72 -3.24 -17.71 9.05
CA ASN A 72 -3.77 -16.83 10.08
C ASN A 72 -2.73 -16.29 11.09
N GLU A 73 -1.44 -16.55 10.87
CA GLU A 73 -0.36 -16.01 11.69
C GLU A 73 -0.23 -14.48 11.44
N PRO A 74 -0.12 -13.65 12.49
CA PRO A 74 -0.14 -12.20 12.34
C PRO A 74 0.88 -11.61 11.37
N HIS A 75 2.12 -12.09 11.40
CA HIS A 75 3.17 -11.63 10.50
C HIS A 75 2.83 -11.99 9.05
N ASP A 76 2.40 -13.22 8.77
CA ASP A 76 1.97 -13.64 7.42
C ASP A 76 0.71 -12.86 6.94
N LEU A 77 -0.27 -12.65 7.83
CA LEU A 77 -1.48 -11.86 7.51
C LEU A 77 -1.18 -10.39 7.23
N SER A 78 -0.09 -9.84 7.75
CA SER A 78 0.26 -8.43 7.54
C SER A 78 0.76 -8.17 6.10
N GLU A 79 1.39 -9.16 5.45
CA GLU A 79 2.10 -8.96 4.19
C GLU A 79 1.21 -8.46 3.04
N PRO A 80 0.02 -9.05 2.77
CA PRO A 80 -0.86 -8.55 1.70
C PRO A 80 -1.39 -7.15 1.99
N PHE A 81 -1.64 -6.82 3.25
CA PHE A 81 -2.15 -5.50 3.65
C PHE A 81 -1.06 -4.43 3.49
N VAL A 82 0.15 -4.68 4.00
CA VAL A 82 1.30 -3.77 3.83
C VAL A 82 1.63 -3.59 2.36
N GLY A 83 1.63 -4.68 1.58
CA GLY A 83 1.85 -4.63 0.13
C GLY A 83 0.82 -3.75 -0.58
N GLY A 84 -0.47 -3.94 -0.30
CA GLY A 84 -1.53 -3.10 -0.89
C GLY A 84 -1.43 -1.62 -0.52
N ALA A 85 -1.08 -1.30 0.73
CA ALA A 85 -0.86 0.08 1.15
C ALA A 85 0.39 0.69 0.48
N PHE A 86 1.45 -0.09 0.29
CA PHE A 86 2.62 0.34 -0.45
C PHE A 86 2.31 0.57 -1.94
N ASP A 87 1.52 -0.30 -2.56
CA ASP A 87 1.05 -0.13 -3.95
C ASP A 87 0.31 1.21 -4.12
N VAL A 88 -0.50 1.62 -3.14
CA VAL A 88 -1.18 2.93 -3.13
C VAL A 88 -0.16 4.08 -3.13
N LEU A 89 0.88 4.03 -2.28
CA LEU A 89 1.91 5.07 -2.25
C LEU A 89 2.61 5.20 -3.62
N VAL A 90 2.92 4.06 -4.26
CA VAL A 90 3.60 4.04 -5.56
C VAL A 90 2.69 4.58 -6.67
N GLU A 91 1.41 4.19 -6.70
CA GLU A 91 0.43 4.70 -7.66
C GLU A 91 0.21 6.21 -7.52
N VAL A 92 0.12 6.72 -6.29
CA VAL A 92 0.01 8.17 -6.05
C VAL A 92 1.26 8.88 -6.56
N PHE A 93 2.45 8.31 -6.37
CA PHE A 93 3.69 8.85 -6.92
C PHE A 93 3.69 8.89 -8.44
N GLN A 94 3.30 7.80 -9.09
CA GLN A 94 3.19 7.76 -10.54
C GLN A 94 2.19 8.81 -11.06
N ASN A 95 1.04 8.95 -10.40
CA ASN A 95 0.05 9.96 -10.75
C ASN A 95 0.61 11.39 -10.58
N ASN A 96 1.36 11.66 -9.52
CA ASN A 96 2.04 12.95 -9.34
C ASN A 96 3.04 13.25 -10.46
N LEU A 97 3.81 12.25 -10.91
CA LEU A 97 4.72 12.39 -12.05
C LEU A 97 3.95 12.70 -13.35
N ILE A 98 2.83 12.03 -13.60
CA ILE A 98 1.98 12.25 -14.78
C ILE A 98 1.36 13.65 -14.75
N GLN A 99 0.77 14.06 -13.62
CA GLN A 99 0.15 15.37 -13.47
C GLN A 99 1.15 16.52 -13.68
N ARG A 100 2.41 16.31 -13.29
CA ARG A 100 3.52 17.26 -13.51
C ARG A 100 4.13 17.17 -14.90
N SER A 101 3.62 16.31 -15.78
CA SER A 101 4.20 16.04 -17.11
C SER A 101 5.67 15.61 -17.05
N LEU A 102 6.08 14.96 -15.97
CA LEU A 102 7.42 14.39 -15.81
C LEU A 102 7.54 13.08 -16.58
N ILE A 103 6.48 12.29 -16.59
CA ILE A 103 6.30 11.10 -17.43
C ILE A 103 4.98 11.18 -18.19
N SER A 104 4.81 10.39 -19.25
CA SER A 104 3.53 10.27 -19.93
C SER A 104 2.64 9.23 -19.27
N LYS A 105 1.33 9.31 -19.52
CA LYS A 105 0.36 8.32 -19.02
C LYS A 105 0.66 6.93 -19.55
N GLU A 106 1.06 6.83 -20.81
CA GLU A 106 1.42 5.57 -21.48
C GLU A 106 2.64 4.94 -20.83
N LEU A 107 3.66 5.73 -20.47
CA LEU A 107 4.84 5.23 -19.78
C LEU A 107 4.48 4.68 -18.39
N GLY A 108 3.64 5.38 -17.63
CA GLY A 108 3.15 4.89 -16.33
C GLY A 108 2.34 3.59 -16.44
N GLN A 109 1.43 3.50 -17.40
CA GLN A 109 0.64 2.29 -17.64
C GLN A 109 1.52 1.08 -18.02
N ARG A 110 2.51 1.30 -18.89
CA ARG A 110 3.48 0.26 -19.27
C ARG A 110 4.31 -0.20 -18.07
N ALA A 111 4.73 0.72 -17.20
CA ALA A 111 5.48 0.38 -15.99
C ALA A 111 4.68 -0.52 -15.05
N TYR A 112 3.40 -0.23 -14.86
CA TYR A 112 2.49 -1.03 -14.03
C TYR A 112 2.25 -2.43 -14.60
N GLN A 113 2.16 -2.57 -15.92
CA GLN A 113 1.84 -3.84 -16.60
C GLN A 113 3.08 -4.60 -17.07
N ALA A 114 4.28 -4.11 -16.78
CA ALA A 114 5.51 -4.54 -17.42
C ALA A 114 5.76 -6.05 -17.24
N HIS A 115 5.95 -6.75 -18.36
CA HIS A 115 6.53 -8.09 -18.33
C HIS A 115 8.07 -8.03 -18.29
N PHE A 116 8.71 -9.11 -17.87
CA PHE A 116 10.17 -9.18 -17.69
C PHE A 116 10.99 -8.64 -18.88
N HIS A 117 10.53 -8.88 -20.11
CA HIS A 117 11.22 -8.44 -21.33
C HIS A 117 11.08 -6.95 -21.62
N GLU A 118 10.09 -6.26 -21.06
CA GLU A 118 9.83 -4.83 -21.28
C GLU A 118 10.49 -3.94 -20.23
N VAL A 119 10.88 -4.52 -19.08
CA VAL A 119 11.42 -3.79 -17.93
C VAL A 119 12.61 -2.91 -18.30
N GLN A 120 13.54 -3.42 -19.11
CA GLN A 120 14.74 -2.66 -19.51
C GLN A 120 14.39 -1.45 -20.37
N ASP A 121 13.40 -1.59 -21.26
CA ASP A 121 12.97 -0.51 -22.15
C ASP A 121 12.27 0.59 -21.38
N ILE A 122 11.35 0.20 -20.50
CA ILE A 122 10.65 1.12 -19.60
C ILE A 122 11.66 1.85 -18.70
N GLN A 123 12.63 1.13 -18.13
CA GLN A 123 13.67 1.74 -17.29
C GLN A 123 14.49 2.79 -18.06
N ARG A 124 14.88 2.51 -19.31
CA ARG A 124 15.59 3.48 -20.16
C ARG A 124 14.76 4.73 -20.43
N GLU A 125 13.45 4.60 -20.60
CA GLU A 125 12.56 5.74 -20.77
C GLU A 125 12.46 6.58 -19.47
N PHE A 126 12.33 5.94 -18.30
CA PHE A 126 12.38 6.64 -17.01
C PHE A 126 13.71 7.37 -16.79
N GLU A 127 14.85 6.74 -17.10
CA GLU A 127 16.17 7.37 -17.03
C GLU A 127 16.27 8.65 -17.85
N GLN A 128 15.71 8.65 -19.06
CA GLN A 128 15.67 9.83 -19.92
C GLN A 128 14.78 10.94 -19.34
N LYS A 129 13.63 10.57 -18.75
CA LYS A 129 12.71 11.53 -18.12
C LYS A 129 13.25 12.10 -16.81
N TYR A 130 14.00 11.31 -16.06
CA TYR A 130 14.60 11.66 -14.78
C TYR A 130 15.77 12.64 -14.93
N ARG A 131 16.59 12.49 -15.98
CA ARG A 131 17.80 13.29 -16.19
C ARG A 131 17.47 14.79 -16.30
N GLY A 132 18.04 15.59 -15.41
CA GLY A 132 17.83 17.04 -15.34
C GLY A 132 16.50 17.46 -14.72
N LYS A 133 15.74 16.50 -14.15
CA LYS A 133 14.47 16.72 -13.44
C LYS A 133 14.45 16.04 -12.07
N GLU A 134 15.64 15.80 -11.50
CA GLU A 134 15.81 15.01 -10.28
C GLU A 134 15.08 15.65 -9.08
N VAL A 135 15.10 16.99 -9.01
CA VAL A 135 14.44 17.76 -7.95
C VAL A 135 12.92 17.63 -8.05
N GLU A 136 12.37 17.63 -9.26
CA GLU A 136 10.93 17.53 -9.52
C GLU A 136 10.40 16.12 -9.24
N PHE A 137 11.17 15.09 -9.57
CA PHE A 137 10.89 13.71 -9.18
C PHE A 137 10.91 13.54 -7.66
N LYS A 138 11.90 14.14 -6.99
CA LYS A 138 11.98 14.17 -5.53
C LYS A 138 10.77 14.85 -4.92
N ALA A 139 10.42 16.04 -5.39
CA ALA A 139 9.23 16.75 -4.92
C ALA A 139 7.97 15.89 -5.10
N ALA A 140 7.78 15.27 -6.26
CA ALA A 140 6.63 14.39 -6.50
C ALA A 140 6.55 13.21 -5.52
N LEU A 141 7.68 12.59 -5.17
CA LEU A 141 7.72 11.50 -4.18
C LEU A 141 7.43 11.99 -2.76
N LEU A 142 7.95 13.15 -2.38
CA LEU A 142 7.68 13.76 -1.08
C LEU A 142 6.20 14.13 -0.93
N ASP A 143 5.57 14.66 -1.98
CA ASP A 143 4.14 14.96 -1.97
C ASP A 143 3.30 13.68 -1.85
N SER A 144 3.74 12.57 -2.47
CA SER A 144 3.09 11.27 -2.32
C SER A 144 3.24 10.69 -0.92
N ARG A 145 4.41 10.83 -0.31
CA ARG A 145 4.65 10.46 1.11
C ARG A 145 3.72 11.25 2.02
N ASP A 146 3.60 12.56 1.82
CA ASP A 146 2.81 13.43 2.68
C ASP A 146 1.31 13.12 2.54
N TYR A 147 0.83 12.91 1.31
CA TYR A 147 -0.52 12.43 1.08
C TYR A 147 -0.75 11.07 1.76
N PHE A 148 0.13 10.09 1.51
CA PHE A 148 -0.03 8.73 2.02
C PHE A 148 0.03 8.69 3.56
N GLY A 149 0.94 9.42 4.19
CA GLY A 149 1.02 9.53 5.65
C GLY A 149 -0.27 10.11 6.25
N ASN A 150 -0.82 11.17 5.65
CA ASN A 150 -2.10 11.75 6.08
C ASN A 150 -3.29 10.81 5.84
N LEU A 151 -3.29 10.10 4.71
CA LEU A 151 -4.31 9.09 4.38
C LEU A 151 -4.37 8.01 5.46
N MET A 152 -3.21 7.43 5.79
CA MET A 152 -3.11 6.37 6.80
C MET A 152 -3.50 6.90 8.19
N ALA A 153 -2.97 8.07 8.59
CA ALA A 153 -3.31 8.68 9.88
C ALA A 153 -4.82 8.92 10.04
N LYS A 154 -5.49 9.44 9.00
CA LYS A 154 -6.94 9.63 9.01
C LYS A 154 -7.70 8.31 9.02
N ALA A 155 -7.33 7.35 8.18
CA ALA A 155 -7.98 6.05 8.13
C ALA A 155 -7.93 5.36 9.50
N TRP A 156 -6.76 5.35 10.14
CA TRP A 156 -6.57 4.74 11.46
C TRP A 156 -7.29 5.48 12.57
N SER A 157 -7.41 6.81 12.51
CA SER A 157 -8.18 7.56 13.52
C SER A 157 -9.66 7.15 13.58
N LYS A 158 -10.17 6.53 12.50
CA LYS A 158 -11.54 5.99 12.40
C LYS A 158 -11.60 4.48 12.65
N THR A 159 -10.47 3.79 12.74
CA THR A 159 -10.42 2.34 12.94
C THR A 159 -10.58 1.99 14.41
N SER A 160 -11.63 1.23 14.72
CA SER A 160 -11.82 0.63 16.04
C SER A 160 -10.99 -0.65 16.18
N SER A 161 -10.43 -0.89 17.37
CA SER A 161 -9.80 -2.17 17.71
C SER A 161 -10.79 -3.34 17.78
N ASN A 162 -12.08 -3.04 17.98
CA ASN A 162 -13.13 -4.05 18.03
C ASN A 162 -13.55 -4.50 16.63
N ASN A 163 -13.50 -5.81 16.35
CA ASN A 163 -13.89 -6.41 15.08
C ASN A 163 -13.21 -5.72 13.88
N LEU A 164 -11.89 -5.49 14.04
CA LEU A 164 -11.04 -4.91 13.01
C LEU A 164 -10.92 -5.91 11.85
N TYR A 165 -11.24 -5.43 10.66
CA TYR A 165 -10.99 -6.17 9.43
C TYR A 165 -10.32 -5.27 8.41
N TYR A 166 -9.43 -5.81 7.57
CA TYR A 166 -8.70 -5.06 6.57
C TYR A 166 -9.63 -4.35 5.61
N TRP A 167 -10.74 -4.97 5.18
CA TRP A 167 -11.72 -4.31 4.32
C TRP A 167 -12.30 -3.04 4.97
N LYS A 168 -12.50 -3.01 6.30
CA LYS A 168 -12.96 -1.81 7.03
C LYS A 168 -11.89 -0.72 6.98
N ILE A 169 -10.62 -1.11 7.15
CA ILE A 169 -9.50 -0.17 7.04
C ILE A 169 -9.42 0.41 5.63
N VAL A 170 -9.59 -0.40 4.58
CA VAL A 170 -9.61 0.08 3.19
C VAL A 170 -10.79 1.03 2.96
N THR A 171 -11.97 0.76 3.53
CA THR A 171 -13.10 1.71 3.52
C THR A 171 -12.72 3.03 4.19
N HIS A 172 -12.08 2.99 5.37
CA HIS A 172 -11.63 4.22 6.04
C HIS A 172 -10.56 4.98 5.24
N MET A 173 -9.71 4.28 4.49
CA MET A 173 -8.77 4.91 3.56
C MET A 173 -9.49 5.63 2.42
N ILE A 174 -10.51 5.01 1.83
CA ILE A 174 -11.32 5.65 0.77
C ILE A 174 -12.05 6.88 1.33
N ASP A 175 -12.63 6.79 2.53
CA ASP A 175 -13.28 7.94 3.17
C ASP A 175 -12.28 9.06 3.49
N ALA A 176 -11.07 8.70 3.92
CA ALA A 176 -9.99 9.66 4.15
C ALA A 176 -9.52 10.34 2.84
N ASP A 177 -9.48 9.61 1.73
CA ASP A 177 -9.17 10.16 0.40
C ASP A 177 -10.23 11.18 -0.05
N VAL A 178 -11.52 10.93 0.21
CA VAL A 178 -12.59 11.91 -0.05
C VAL A 178 -12.32 13.23 0.67
N GLU A 179 -11.89 13.17 1.94
CA GLU A 179 -11.55 14.37 2.71
C GLU A 179 -10.26 15.07 2.26
N LEU A 180 -9.24 14.30 1.86
CA LEU A 180 -7.90 14.82 1.56
C LEU A 180 -7.74 15.29 0.11
N SER A 181 -8.36 14.60 -0.85
CA SER A 181 -8.13 14.78 -2.28
C SER A 181 -9.41 14.95 -3.09
N GLN A 182 -10.57 15.01 -2.44
CA GLN A 182 -11.89 14.97 -3.08
C GLN A 182 -12.17 13.63 -3.80
N GLY A 183 -11.55 12.54 -3.34
CA GLY A 183 -11.79 11.21 -3.86
C GLY A 183 -10.98 10.87 -5.12
N MET A 184 -9.91 11.63 -5.38
CA MET A 184 -9.08 11.47 -6.58
C MET A 184 -8.47 10.07 -6.69
N TYR A 185 -8.10 9.46 -5.56
CA TYR A 185 -7.39 8.19 -5.52
C TYR A 185 -8.26 7.01 -5.05
N GLY A 186 -9.56 7.22 -4.81
CA GLY A 186 -10.44 6.19 -4.27
C GLY A 186 -10.50 4.93 -5.12
N GLN A 187 -10.44 5.05 -6.45
CA GLN A 187 -10.37 3.87 -7.33
C GLN A 187 -9.02 3.17 -7.27
N THR A 188 -7.92 3.94 -7.30
CA THR A 188 -6.56 3.42 -7.11
C THR A 188 -6.45 2.62 -5.81
N ILE A 189 -6.97 3.15 -4.70
CA ILE A 189 -6.98 2.45 -3.41
C ILE A 189 -7.71 1.11 -3.54
N ARG A 190 -8.90 1.09 -4.16
CA ARG A 190 -9.64 -0.15 -4.39
C ARG A 190 -8.84 -1.15 -5.22
N ASP A 191 -8.32 -0.74 -6.37
CA ASP A 191 -7.62 -1.62 -7.30
C ASP A 191 -6.39 -2.28 -6.64
N CYS A 192 -5.60 -1.51 -5.86
CA CYS A 192 -4.45 -2.02 -5.12
C CYS A 192 -4.85 -3.13 -4.13
N PHE A 193 -5.89 -2.91 -3.32
CA PHE A 193 -6.31 -3.88 -2.31
C PHE A 193 -7.10 -5.06 -2.91
N GLU A 194 -7.87 -4.86 -3.98
CA GLU A 194 -8.56 -5.94 -4.70
C GLU A 194 -7.55 -6.92 -5.33
N TRP A 195 -6.44 -6.43 -5.87
CA TRP A 195 -5.36 -7.29 -6.36
C TRP A 195 -4.79 -8.20 -5.26
N ARG A 196 -4.73 -7.69 -4.01
CA ARG A 196 -4.33 -8.41 -2.80
C ARG A 196 -5.44 -9.30 -2.21
N LYS A 197 -6.62 -9.34 -2.85
CA LYS A 197 -7.85 -10.02 -2.38
C LYS A 197 -8.41 -9.45 -1.07
N ILE A 198 -8.18 -8.17 -0.81
CA ILE A 198 -8.78 -7.41 0.28
C ILE A 198 -9.87 -6.53 -0.34
N ASN A 199 -11.07 -7.08 -0.47
CA ASN A 199 -12.13 -6.43 -1.23
C ASN A 199 -13.04 -5.61 -0.31
N THR A 200 -13.33 -4.37 -0.69
CA THR A 200 -14.33 -3.52 0.00
C THR A 200 -15.77 -3.90 -0.34
N LEU A 201 -15.97 -4.60 -1.47
CA LEU A 201 -17.27 -5.04 -1.97
C LEU A 201 -17.45 -6.57 -1.96
N ALA A 202 -16.38 -7.36 -1.72
CA ALA A 202 -16.50 -8.80 -1.55
C ALA A 202 -16.58 -9.16 -0.07
N VAL A 203 -17.80 -9.07 0.40
CA VAL A 203 -18.46 -10.22 1.01
C VAL A 203 -18.13 -11.49 0.21
N ASP A 204 -17.01 -12.16 0.49
CA ASP A 204 -16.91 -13.59 0.16
C ASP A 204 -17.92 -14.28 1.09
N PRO A 205 -18.98 -14.94 0.60
CA PRO A 205 -19.98 -15.58 1.47
C PRO A 205 -19.38 -16.62 2.44
N ARG A 206 -18.17 -17.13 2.18
CA ARG A 206 -17.45 -18.04 3.09
C ARG A 206 -16.74 -17.28 4.20
N LEU A 207 -16.08 -16.16 3.89
CA LEU A 207 -15.54 -15.26 4.90
C LEU A 207 -16.65 -14.54 5.64
N GLN A 208 -17.75 -14.16 4.99
CA GLN A 208 -18.95 -13.64 5.64
C GLN A 208 -19.61 -14.70 6.53
N ARG A 209 -19.71 -15.97 6.13
CA ARG A 209 -20.16 -17.01 7.06
C ARG A 209 -19.19 -17.18 8.22
N ALA A 210 -17.89 -17.17 8.00
CA ALA A 210 -16.92 -17.23 9.09
C ALA A 210 -17.04 -15.99 10.02
N HIS A 211 -17.07 -14.78 9.47
CA HIS A 211 -17.18 -13.51 10.19
C HIS A 211 -18.54 -13.32 10.86
N ILE A 212 -19.65 -13.72 10.23
CA ILE A 212 -21.00 -13.70 10.82
C ILE A 212 -21.11 -14.79 11.88
N VAL A 213 -20.54 -15.99 11.67
CA VAL A 213 -20.52 -17.04 12.70
C VAL A 213 -19.66 -16.64 13.89
N ASP A 214 -18.50 -16.01 13.67
CA ASP A 214 -17.66 -15.44 14.72
C ASP A 214 -18.39 -14.31 15.45
N GLU A 215 -18.97 -13.34 14.73
CA GLU A 215 -19.77 -12.26 15.33
C GLU A 215 -20.98 -12.80 16.11
N MET A 216 -21.66 -13.85 15.61
CA MET A 216 -22.81 -14.48 16.28
C MET A 216 -22.42 -15.31 17.51
N HIS A 217 -21.31 -16.05 17.48
CA HIS A 217 -20.80 -16.80 18.64
C HIS A 217 -20.39 -15.83 19.77
N HIS A 218 -19.84 -14.66 19.44
CA HIS A 218 -19.42 -13.69 20.43
C HIS A 218 -20.55 -12.86 21.06
N THR A 219 -21.73 -12.78 20.42
CA THR A 219 -22.94 -12.20 21.05
C THR A 219 -23.63 -13.11 22.06
N GLN A 220 -23.28 -14.40 22.13
CA GLN A 220 -23.90 -15.35 23.06
C GLN A 220 -23.18 -15.48 24.42
N ASP A 221 -22.02 -14.85 24.58
CA ASP A 221 -21.21 -14.88 25.82
C ASP A 221 -21.34 -13.60 26.68
N ILE A 222 -22.49 -12.92 26.61
CA ILE A 222 -22.84 -11.93 27.64
C ILE A 222 -23.44 -12.72 28.82
N PRO A 223 -22.79 -12.80 30.00
CA PRO A 223 -23.43 -13.40 31.15
C PRO A 223 -24.65 -12.56 31.48
N SER A 224 -25.81 -13.20 31.55
CA SER A 224 -26.99 -12.62 32.14
C SER A 224 -26.70 -12.39 33.62
N GLU A 225 -26.43 -11.13 33.99
CA GLU A 225 -26.39 -10.72 35.39
C GLU A 225 -27.76 -11.03 36.02
N ILE A 226 -27.75 -11.96 36.98
CA ILE A 226 -28.65 -12.00 38.15
C ILE A 226 -27.77 -12.24 39.38
#